data_AF-A0A967L076-F1
#
_entry.id   AF-A0A967L076-F1
#
_cell.length_a   1.000
_cell.length_b   1.000
_cell.length_c   1.000
_cell.angle_alpha   90.00
_cell.angle_beta   90.00
_cell.angle_gamma   90.00
#
_symmetry.space_group_name_H-M   'P 1'
#
loop_
_entity.id
_entity.type
_entity.pdbx_description
1 polymer ?
#
loop_
_entity_poly.entity_id
_entity_poly.type
_entity_poly.pdbx_seq_one_letter_code
_entity_poly.pdbx_strand_id
1 'polypeptide(L)' 'VAVANEIFSPAPAEVDWARGLLAAMEEGIAAGRGAVQLQGEMVDLANIKLAENIIAKADAIAAQAAG' A
#
# COMPACT_ATOMS: atom_id res chain seq x y z
N VAL A 1 12.49 20.85 8.55
CA VAL A 1 12.02 19.83 7.58
C VAL A 1 10.88 18.95 8.13
N ALA A 2 10.67 18.89 9.46
CA ALA A 2 9.69 17.97 10.07
C ALA A 2 8.21 18.13 9.65
N VAL A 3 7.70 19.36 9.46
CA VAL A 3 6.25 19.58 9.24
C VAL A 3 5.77 19.16 7.85
N ALA A 4 6.66 19.17 6.84
CA ALA A 4 6.28 18.80 5.48
C ALA A 4 6.05 17.29 5.35
N ASN A 5 6.88 16.48 6.01
CA ASN A 5 6.79 15.02 5.90
C ASN A 5 5.50 14.48 6.55
N GLU A 6 5.00 15.08 7.64
CA GLU A 6 3.73 14.65 8.24
C GLU A 6 2.51 14.92 7.36
N ILE A 7 2.55 15.97 6.53
CA ILE A 7 1.42 16.37 5.67
C ILE A 7 1.45 15.60 4.33
N PHE A 8 2.63 15.25 3.83
CA PHE A 8 2.80 14.57 2.52
C PHE A 8 3.08 13.07 2.64
N SER A 9 3.21 12.53 3.86
CA SER A 9 3.35 11.09 4.06
C SER A 9 2.00 10.39 3.97
N PRO A 10 1.93 9.21 3.32
CA PRO A 10 0.74 8.37 3.41
C PRO A 10 0.41 8.07 4.87
N ALA A 11 -0.87 7.98 5.20
CA ALA A 11 -1.28 7.63 6.55
C ALA A 11 -0.85 6.19 6.87
N PRO A 12 -0.49 5.86 8.12
CA PRO A 12 -0.09 4.49 8.50
C PRO A 12 -1.14 3.44 8.10
N ALA A 13 -2.43 3.77 8.24
CA ALA A 13 -3.53 2.91 7.83
C ALA A 13 -3.56 2.64 6.31
N GLU A 14 -3.19 3.62 5.48
CA GLU A 14 -3.10 3.42 4.02
C GLU A 14 -1.93 2.52 3.65
N VAL A 15 -0.81 2.62 4.36
CA VAL A 15 0.35 1.73 4.16
C VAL A 15 0.02 0.30 4.57
N ASP A 16 -0.68 0.12 5.70
CA ASP A 16 -1.12 -1.21 6.15
C ASP A 16 -2.14 -1.83 5.19
N TRP A 17 -3.09 -1.02 4.70
CA TRP A 17 -4.02 -1.44 3.65
C TRP A 17 -3.28 -1.86 2.38
N ALA A 18 -2.32 -1.05 1.90
CA ALA A 18 -1.54 -1.32 0.70
C ALA A 18 -0.74 -2.63 0.82
N ARG A 19 -0.11 -2.86 1.98
CA ARG A 19 0.61 -4.11 2.26
C ARG A 19 -0.34 -5.31 2.30
N GLY A 20 -1.49 -5.17 2.95
CA GLY A 20 -2.52 -6.21 2.99
C GLY A 20 -3.07 -6.53 1.60
N LEU A 21 -3.22 -5.53 0.74
CA LEU A 21 -3.68 -5.70 -0.64
C LEU A 21 -2.70 -6.51 -1.47
N LEU A 22 -1.40 -6.20 -1.40
CA LEU A 22 -0.39 -6.95 -2.13
C LEU A 22 -0.35 -8.43 -1.71
N ALA A 23 -0.39 -8.70 -0.39
CA ALA A 23 -0.42 -10.06 0.12
C ALA A 23 -1.69 -10.82 -0.31
N ALA A 24 -2.86 -10.19 -0.18
CA ALA A 24 -4.13 -10.80 -0.59
C ALA A 24 -4.18 -11.03 -2.11
N MET A 25 -3.65 -10.10 -2.91
CA MET A 25 -3.58 -10.25 -4.37
C MET A 25 -2.60 -11.34 -4.79
N GLU A 26 -1.47 -11.51 -4.09
CA GLU A 26 -0.54 -12.62 -4.34
C GLU A 26 -1.23 -13.98 -4.15
N GLU A 27 -1.95 -14.15 -3.04
CA GLU A 27 -2.77 -15.34 -2.78
C GLU A 27 -3.89 -15.51 -3.82
N GLY A 28 -4.54 -14.41 -4.19
CA GLY A 28 -5.59 -14.38 -5.21
C GLY A 28 -5.09 -14.84 -6.58
N ILE A 29 -3.97 -14.29 -7.03
CA ILE A 29 -3.32 -14.62 -8.31
C ILE A 29 -2.86 -16.08 -8.30
N ALA A 30 -2.27 -16.56 -7.20
CA ALA A 30 -1.89 -17.96 -7.05
C ALA A 30 -3.11 -18.91 -7.13
N ALA A 31 -4.28 -18.46 -6.68
CA ALA A 31 -5.55 -19.17 -6.80
C ALA A 31 -6.28 -18.94 -8.15
N GLY A 32 -5.69 -18.21 -9.09
CA GLY A 32 -6.29 -17.89 -10.39
C GLY A 32 -7.42 -16.86 -10.34
N ARG A 33 -7.48 -16.04 -9.29
CA ARG A 33 -8.48 -14.98 -9.08
C ARG A 33 -7.88 -13.61 -9.40
N GLY A 34 -8.53 -12.85 -10.28
CA GLY A 34 -8.12 -11.49 -10.64
C GLY A 34 -8.57 -10.39 -9.66
N ALA A 35 -9.36 -10.77 -8.64
CA ALA A 35 -9.83 -9.89 -7.59
C ALA A 35 -9.98 -10.67 -6.27
N VAL A 36 -9.75 -10.00 -5.15
CA VAL A 36 -9.87 -10.55 -3.79
C VAL A 36 -10.67 -9.61 -2.89
N GLN A 37 -11.15 -10.13 -1.76
CA GLN A 37 -11.78 -9.31 -0.73
C GLN A 37 -10.74 -8.97 0.34
N LEU A 38 -10.56 -7.67 0.57
CA LEU A 38 -9.70 -7.14 1.64
C LEU A 38 -10.54 -6.21 2.50
N GLN A 39 -10.63 -6.50 3.80
CA GLN A 39 -11.36 -5.67 4.78
C GLN A 39 -12.85 -5.39 4.40
N GLY A 40 -13.47 -6.29 3.64
CA GLY A 40 -14.85 -6.14 3.18
C GLY A 40 -15.01 -5.36 1.88
N GLU A 41 -13.92 -4.86 1.30
CA GLU A 41 -13.90 -4.25 -0.03
C GLU A 41 -13.34 -5.22 -1.08
N MET A 42 -13.85 -5.12 -2.30
CA MET A 42 -13.31 -5.87 -3.44
C MET A 42 -12.14 -5.09 -4.01
N VAL A 43 -10.97 -5.72 -4.06
CA VAL A 43 -9.75 -5.14 -4.61
C VAL A 43 -9.29 -5.97 -5.81
N ASP A 44 -8.82 -5.26 -6.84
CA ASP A 44 -8.40 -5.87 -8.09
C ASP A 44 -6.97 -5.46 -8.49
N LEU A 45 -6.54 -5.94 -9.65
CA LEU A 45 -5.22 -5.64 -10.23
C LEU A 45 -4.97 -4.13 -10.44
N ALA A 46 -6.00 -3.30 -10.62
CA ALA A 46 -5.83 -1.86 -10.75
C ALA A 46 -5.39 -1.22 -9.42
N ASN A 47 -5.87 -1.76 -8.29
CA ASN A 47 -5.49 -1.29 -6.96
C ASN A 47 -4.04 -1.64 -6.59
N ILE A 48 -3.41 -2.65 -7.23
CA ILE A 48 -2.01 -3.02 -6.97
C ILE A 48 -1.08 -1.83 -7.22
N LYS A 49 -1.21 -1.17 -8.38
CA LYS A 49 -0.35 -0.02 -8.72
C LYS A 49 -0.51 1.13 -7.72
N LEU A 50 -1.71 1.31 -7.16
CA LEU A 50 -1.95 2.30 -6.12
C LEU A 50 -1.22 1.92 -4.83
N ALA A 51 -1.36 0.66 -4.40
CA ALA A 51 -0.70 0.13 -3.21
C ALA A 51 0.83 0.21 -3.29
N GLU A 52 1.42 -0.15 -4.43
CA GLU A 52 2.86 -0.03 -4.69
C GLU A 52 3.34 1.42 -4.54
N ASN A 53 2.59 2.38 -5.10
CA ASN A 53 2.94 3.80 -4.99
C ASN A 53 2.84 4.32 -3.55
N ILE A 54 1.85 3.87 -2.78
CA ILE A 54 1.69 4.23 -1.36
C ILE A 54 2.89 3.73 -0.56
N ILE A 55 3.25 2.45 -0.73
CA ILE A 55 4.40 1.84 -0.03
C ILE A 55 5.70 2.52 -0.43
N ALA A 56 5.93 2.73 -1.73
CA ALA A 56 7.14 3.39 -2.22
C ALA A 56 7.30 4.82 -1.66
N LYS A 57 6.20 5.57 -1.53
CA LYS A 57 6.22 6.90 -0.89
C LYS A 57 6.53 6.80 0.60
N ALA A 58 5.90 5.86 1.31
CA ALA A 58 6.15 5.66 2.73
C ALA A 58 7.61 5.28 3.00
N ASP A 59 8.18 4.36 2.21
CA ASP A 59 9.57 3.92 2.34
C ASP A 59 10.56 5.05 2.01
N ALA A 60 10.29 5.86 0.97
CA ALA A 60 11.12 7.00 0.61
C ALA A 60 11.17 8.07 1.72
N ILE A 61 10.04 8.34 2.37
CA ILE A 61 9.95 9.29 3.48
C ILE A 61 10.64 8.73 4.72
N ALA A 62 10.44 7.44 5.03
CA ALA A 62 11.12 6.77 6.13
C ALA A 62 12.66 6.79 5.95
N ALA A 63 13.14 6.57 4.73
CA ALA A 63 14.56 6.64 4.40
C ALA A 63 15.13 8.06 4.56
N GLN A 64 14.36 9.11 4.23
CA GLN A 64 14.77 10.51 4.46
C GLN A 64 14.70 10.93 5.93
N ALA A 65 13.84 10.33 6.74
CA ALA A 65 13.74 10.64 8.17
C ALA A 65 14.86 9.99 9.00
N ALA A 66 15.52 8.96 8.47
CA ALA A 66 16.62 8.23 9.12
C ALA A 66 18.02 8.79 8.80
N GLY A 67 18.12 9.82 7.96
CA GLY A 67 19.38 10.51 7.60
C GLY A 67 19.45 11.93 8.14
#